data_AF-A0A525W8H9-F1
#
_entry.id   AF-A0A525W8H9-F1
#
_cell.length_a   1.000
_cell.length_b   1.000
_cell.length_c   1.000
_cell.angle_alpha   90.00
_cell.angle_beta   90.00
_cell.angle_gamma   90.00
#
_symmetry.space_group_name_H-M   'P 1'
#
loop_
_entity.id
_entity.type
_entity.pdbx_description
1 polymer ?
#
loop_
_entity_poly.entity_id
_entity_poly.type
_entity_poly.pdbx_seq_one_letter_code
_entity_poly.pdbx_strand_id
1 'polypeptide(L)'
;MSDRTTTVGRLDEVVSTPEEFDRAVSQALPVLLDRATSYTKRFLRETGQWSEDVAHEKFVLRWGAEYLERFLICGRSEVPCRPLFLLDSLVAKQHSQPEPFCYHPDLLTPLGRFLDGIVARAAISRDALIGLYHHCYGFGPGDVIALTGLNGSESQRIYKNFRRWRDSGWQRAMDEVGMTEAELNELSSRQERHPQRFNGESERLIRFAQAHYRKSEPDHYPCLSRPQWEEMFTQGYGYDYRIWHLALCLDCMQTAWALGSKGTPAVDKPRVELRVRP
;
A
#
# COMPACT_ATOMS: atom_id res chain seq x y z
N MET A 1 4.29 -1.41 40.80
CA MET A 1 3.08 -1.35 39.94
C MET A 1 2.57 0.08 39.72
N SER A 2 2.65 0.99 40.71
CA SER A 2 2.20 2.41 40.58
C SER A 2 2.98 3.24 39.54
N ASP A 3 4.30 3.01 39.39
CA ASP A 3 5.09 3.75 38.38
C ASP A 3 4.69 3.40 36.95
N ARG A 4 4.51 2.12 36.63
CA ARG A 4 4.13 1.67 35.27
C ARG A 4 2.80 2.25 34.81
N THR A 5 1.81 2.36 35.69
CA THR A 5 0.50 2.94 35.36
C THR A 5 0.59 4.45 35.09
N THR A 6 1.47 5.14 35.82
CA THR A 6 1.71 6.58 35.65
C THR A 6 2.50 6.87 34.36
N THR A 7 3.49 6.01 34.03
CA THR A 7 4.23 6.06 32.78
C THR A 7 3.34 5.76 31.57
N VAL A 8 2.44 4.77 31.65
CA VAL A 8 1.46 4.46 30.58
C VAL A 8 0.48 5.62 30.37
N GLY A 9 -0.05 6.21 31.45
CA GLY A 9 -0.95 7.37 31.35
C GLY A 9 -0.32 8.56 30.62
N ARG A 10 0.98 8.82 30.84
CA ARG A 10 1.74 9.86 30.11
C ARG A 10 1.98 9.56 28.63
N LEU A 11 1.99 8.29 28.22
CA LEU A 11 2.15 7.90 26.81
C LEU A 11 0.84 7.97 26.02
N ASP A 12 -0.30 7.99 26.70
CA ASP A 12 -1.63 8.20 26.10
C ASP A 12 -1.98 9.69 25.95
N GLU A 13 -1.23 10.57 26.62
CA GLU A 13 -1.37 12.02 26.50
C GLU A 13 -0.80 12.54 25.16
N VAL A 14 -1.34 13.67 24.70
CA VAL A 14 -0.87 14.31 23.48
C VAL A 14 0.44 15.02 23.76
N VAL A 15 1.46 14.63 23.01
CA VAL A 15 2.76 15.27 22.95
C VAL A 15 2.79 16.21 21.76
N SER A 16 3.26 17.45 21.96
CA SER A 16 3.17 18.50 20.95
C SER A 16 4.50 18.86 20.29
N THR A 17 5.64 18.57 20.94
CA THR A 17 6.97 18.88 20.39
C THR A 17 7.88 17.65 20.31
N PRO A 18 8.92 17.67 19.43
CA PRO A 18 9.89 16.58 19.36
C PRO A 18 10.66 16.35 20.68
N GLU A 19 10.94 17.39 21.45
CA GLU A 19 11.65 17.28 22.74
C GLU A 19 10.76 16.67 23.83
N GLU A 20 9.47 16.98 23.81
CA GLU A 20 8.50 16.30 24.66
C GLU A 20 8.38 14.82 24.31
N PHE A 21 8.40 14.49 23.01
CA PHE A 21 8.37 13.11 22.52
C PHE A 21 9.59 12.34 22.99
N ASP A 22 10.79 12.88 22.78
CA ASP A 22 12.04 12.25 23.20
C ASP A 22 12.08 11.99 24.72
N ARG A 23 11.59 12.94 25.53
CA ARG A 23 11.50 12.76 26.99
C ARG A 23 10.51 11.68 27.39
N ALA A 24 9.31 11.69 26.80
CA ALA A 24 8.26 10.72 27.10
C ALA A 24 8.70 9.29 26.74
N VAL A 25 9.31 9.13 25.56
CA VAL A 25 9.75 7.82 25.07
C VAL A 25 10.97 7.32 25.85
N SER A 26 11.97 8.16 26.12
CA SER A 26 13.17 7.76 26.89
C SER A 26 12.83 7.26 28.30
N GLN A 27 11.82 7.85 28.95
CA GLN A 27 11.35 7.44 30.27
C GLN A 27 10.55 6.14 30.26
N ALA A 28 10.08 5.71 29.09
CA ALA A 28 9.14 4.61 28.95
C ALA A 28 9.60 3.49 28.01
N LEU A 29 10.86 3.47 27.59
CA LEU A 29 11.42 2.45 26.67
C LEU A 29 11.05 1.01 27.05
N PRO A 30 11.15 0.56 28.33
CA PRO A 30 10.78 -0.82 28.68
C PRO A 30 9.29 -1.11 28.47
N VAL A 31 8.43 -0.13 28.70
CA VAL A 31 6.98 -0.25 28.53
C VAL A 31 6.61 -0.30 27.05
N LEU A 32 7.26 0.54 26.22
CA LEU A 32 7.05 0.57 24.78
C LEU A 32 7.55 -0.73 24.11
N LEU A 33 8.68 -1.28 24.56
CA LEU A 33 9.18 -2.56 24.08
C LEU A 33 8.22 -3.72 24.42
N ASP A 34 7.73 -3.75 25.67
CA ASP A 34 6.74 -4.74 26.11
C ASP A 34 5.43 -4.65 25.32
N ARG A 35 4.99 -3.41 25.03
CA ARG A 35 3.82 -3.12 24.20
C ARG A 35 3.99 -3.64 22.77
N ALA A 36 5.10 -3.32 22.11
CA ALA A 36 5.38 -3.78 20.74
C ALA A 36 5.47 -5.31 20.67
N THR A 37 6.21 -5.93 21.61
CA THR A 37 6.34 -7.39 21.74
C THR A 37 4.98 -8.05 21.94
N SER A 38 4.14 -7.51 22.83
CA SER A 38 2.79 -8.03 23.09
C SER A 38 1.88 -7.95 21.87
N TYR A 39 1.94 -6.85 21.12
CA TYR A 39 1.17 -6.69 19.88
C TYR A 39 1.59 -7.70 18.81
N THR A 40 2.89 -7.86 18.58
CA THR A 40 3.43 -8.83 17.63
C THR A 40 3.05 -10.26 18.02
N LYS A 41 3.15 -10.62 19.31
CA LYS A 41 2.70 -11.92 19.80
C LYS A 41 1.21 -12.14 19.59
N ARG A 42 0.39 -11.12 19.83
CA ARG A 42 -1.06 -11.17 19.59
C ARG A 42 -1.35 -11.41 18.11
N PHE A 43 -0.69 -10.66 17.22
CA PHE A 43 -0.82 -10.82 15.77
C PHE A 43 -0.49 -12.25 15.33
N LEU A 44 0.69 -12.77 15.71
CA LEU A 44 1.10 -14.13 15.34
C LEU A 44 0.14 -15.21 15.85
N ARG A 45 -0.49 -15.00 17.03
CA ARG A 45 -1.54 -15.89 17.55
C ARG A 45 -2.82 -15.80 16.73
N GLU A 46 -3.25 -14.59 16.39
CA GLU A 46 -4.45 -14.34 15.59
C GLU A 46 -4.32 -14.87 14.15
N THR A 47 -3.12 -14.87 13.58
CA THR A 47 -2.83 -15.41 12.23
C THR A 47 -2.44 -16.89 12.22
N GLY A 48 -2.41 -17.56 13.37
CA GLY A 48 -2.03 -18.97 13.48
C GLY A 48 -0.54 -19.26 13.22
N GLN A 49 0.31 -18.23 13.20
CA GLN A 49 1.76 -18.33 12.97
C GLN A 49 2.56 -18.47 14.28
N TRP A 50 1.90 -18.39 15.44
CA TRP A 50 2.56 -18.52 16.75
C TRP A 50 2.73 -20.00 17.14
N SER A 51 3.95 -20.39 17.47
CA SER A 51 4.20 -21.61 18.24
C SER A 51 4.85 -21.24 19.57
N GLU A 52 4.40 -21.85 20.67
CA GLU A 52 4.83 -21.57 22.04
C GLU A 52 6.24 -22.10 22.33
N ASP A 53 7.22 -21.71 21.52
CA ASP A 53 8.61 -22.11 21.63
C ASP A 53 9.57 -20.94 21.91
N VAL A 54 10.78 -21.29 22.34
CA VAL A 54 11.82 -20.31 22.69
C VAL A 54 12.30 -19.52 21.48
N ALA A 55 12.19 -20.06 20.26
CA ALA A 55 12.61 -19.38 19.04
C ALA A 55 11.65 -18.24 18.69
N HIS A 56 10.34 -18.47 18.79
CA HIS A 56 9.31 -17.47 18.59
C HIS A 56 9.31 -16.41 19.69
N GLU A 57 9.56 -16.77 20.96
CA GLU A 57 9.74 -15.74 22.02
C GLU A 57 10.93 -14.81 21.72
N LYS A 58 12.08 -15.37 21.28
CA LYS A 58 13.23 -14.56 20.86
C LYS A 58 12.94 -13.73 19.61
N PHE A 59 12.19 -14.29 18.67
CA PHE A 59 11.80 -13.63 17.43
C PHE A 59 10.93 -12.40 17.70
N VAL A 60 9.89 -12.55 18.54
CA VAL A 60 8.99 -11.45 18.89
C VAL A 60 9.74 -10.35 19.64
N LEU A 61 10.68 -10.69 20.53
CA LEU A 61 11.53 -9.69 21.19
C LEU A 61 12.38 -8.90 20.19
N ARG A 62 12.95 -9.59 19.18
CA ARG A 62 13.74 -8.94 18.13
C ARG A 62 12.90 -8.00 17.27
N TRP A 63 11.72 -8.45 16.84
CA TRP A 63 10.80 -7.61 16.08
C TRP A 63 10.23 -6.45 16.90
N GLY A 64 9.90 -6.67 18.17
CA GLY A 64 9.48 -5.62 19.09
C GLY A 64 10.55 -4.52 19.23
N ALA A 65 11.82 -4.90 19.31
CA ALA A 65 12.93 -3.95 19.33
C ALA A 65 13.06 -3.18 18.00
N GLU A 66 12.94 -3.86 16.86
CA GLU A 66 12.99 -3.22 15.54
C GLU A 66 11.86 -2.21 15.34
N TYR A 67 10.63 -2.54 15.76
CA TYR A 67 9.51 -1.60 15.71
C TYR A 67 9.72 -0.39 16.62
N LEU A 68 10.29 -0.61 17.81
CA LEU A 68 10.64 0.48 18.71
C LEU A 68 11.71 1.40 18.12
N GLU A 69 12.74 0.85 17.48
CA GLU A 69 13.77 1.64 16.77
C GLU A 69 13.15 2.49 15.64
N ARG A 70 12.30 1.89 14.80
CA ARG A 70 11.60 2.63 13.73
C ARG A 70 10.70 3.73 14.30
N PHE A 71 10.00 3.44 15.40
CA PHE A 71 9.17 4.41 16.11
C PHE A 71 9.98 5.59 16.66
N LEU A 72 11.16 5.34 17.21
CA LEU A 72 12.08 6.38 17.69
C LEU A 72 12.55 7.30 16.55
N ILE A 73 12.76 6.73 15.34
CA ILE A 73 13.21 7.48 14.17
C ILE A 73 12.07 8.35 13.62
N CYS A 74 10.89 7.78 13.39
CA CYS A 74 9.80 8.51 12.71
C CYS A 74 8.91 9.31 13.67
N GLY A 75 8.86 9.00 14.96
CA GLY A 75 7.90 9.61 15.87
C GLY A 75 8.08 11.12 16.05
N ARG A 76 9.32 11.62 15.90
CA ARG A 76 9.64 13.06 15.97
C ARG A 76 8.98 13.88 14.87
N SER A 77 8.77 13.32 13.68
CA SER A 77 8.12 14.01 12.55
C SER A 77 6.60 13.94 12.59
N GLU A 78 6.03 13.14 13.50
CA GLU A 78 4.60 12.87 13.60
C GLU A 78 3.94 13.66 14.74
N VAL A 79 4.68 14.54 15.44
CA VAL A 79 4.10 15.43 16.46
C VAL A 79 3.23 16.51 15.81
N PRO A 80 2.08 16.90 16.40
CA PRO A 80 1.54 16.42 17.67
C PRO A 80 0.93 15.01 17.58
N CYS A 81 1.27 14.13 18.53
CA CYS A 81 0.79 12.74 18.54
C CYS A 81 0.51 12.23 19.96
N ARG A 82 -0.17 11.07 20.06
CA ARG A 82 -0.21 10.26 21.28
C ARG A 82 0.79 9.11 21.12
N PRO A 83 1.94 9.10 21.82
CA PRO A 83 3.01 8.15 21.57
C PRO A 83 2.58 6.67 21.54
N LEU A 84 1.72 6.26 22.48
CA LEU A 84 1.27 4.87 22.57
C LEU A 84 0.40 4.47 21.37
N PHE A 85 -0.52 5.36 20.96
CA PHE A 85 -1.37 5.15 19.79
C PHE A 85 -0.57 5.17 18.48
N LEU A 86 0.44 6.03 18.39
CA LEU A 86 1.35 6.09 17.25
C LEU A 86 2.17 4.80 17.12
N LEU A 87 2.69 4.26 18.23
CA LEU A 87 3.38 2.97 18.25
C LEU A 87 2.45 1.83 17.83
N ASP A 88 1.26 1.73 18.42
CA ASP A 88 0.27 0.69 18.07
C ASP A 88 -0.10 0.77 16.58
N SER A 89 -0.28 1.99 16.05
CA SER A 89 -0.55 2.23 14.63
C SER A 89 0.62 1.83 13.72
N LEU A 90 1.87 2.08 14.15
CA LEU A 90 3.07 1.70 13.41
C LEU A 90 3.21 0.18 13.35
N VAL A 91 3.07 -0.51 14.49
CA VAL A 91 3.15 -1.97 14.57
C VAL A 91 2.05 -2.62 13.72
N ALA A 92 0.82 -2.11 13.82
CA ALA A 92 -0.29 -2.58 12.97
C ALA A 92 0.00 -2.35 11.48
N LYS A 93 0.54 -1.18 11.09
CA LYS A 93 0.93 -0.89 9.71
C LYS A 93 1.96 -1.90 9.20
N GLN A 94 2.97 -2.26 10.01
CA GLN A 94 3.99 -3.24 9.62
C GLN A 94 3.43 -4.65 9.44
N HIS A 95 2.50 -5.10 10.30
CA HIS A 95 1.89 -6.42 10.17
C HIS A 95 0.82 -6.50 9.07
N SER A 96 0.18 -5.38 8.74
CA SER A 96 -0.76 -5.27 7.61
C SER A 96 -0.09 -5.13 6.25
N GLN A 97 1.23 -4.91 6.23
CA GLN A 97 1.96 -4.77 4.98
C GLN A 97 2.15 -6.13 4.33
N PRO A 98 1.87 -6.26 3.02
CA PRO A 98 2.28 -7.45 2.30
C PRO A 98 3.80 -7.64 2.44
N GLU A 99 4.27 -8.88 2.55
CA GLU A 99 5.71 -9.16 2.56
C GLU A 99 6.36 -8.46 1.36
N PRO A 100 7.37 -7.60 1.56
CA PRO A 100 8.00 -6.90 0.45
C PRO A 100 8.55 -7.90 -0.55
N PHE A 101 8.30 -7.69 -1.84
CA PHE A 101 8.83 -8.54 -2.90
C PHE A 101 10.30 -8.21 -3.21
N CYS A 102 11.09 -7.96 -2.15
CA CYS A 102 12.39 -7.31 -2.17
C CYS A 102 13.55 -8.24 -2.54
N TYR A 103 13.31 -9.54 -2.66
CA TYR A 103 14.34 -10.53 -3.01
C TYR A 103 14.30 -10.96 -4.48
N HIS A 104 13.39 -10.42 -5.30
CA HIS A 104 13.36 -10.75 -6.72
C HIS A 104 14.45 -9.95 -7.47
N PRO A 105 15.43 -10.59 -8.14
CA PRO A 105 16.57 -9.90 -8.75
C PRO A 105 16.18 -8.81 -9.75
N ASP A 106 15.13 -9.05 -10.55
CA ASP A 106 14.62 -8.06 -11.52
C ASP A 106 14.02 -6.80 -10.86
N LEU A 107 13.63 -6.88 -9.58
CA LEU A 107 13.01 -5.76 -8.84
C LEU A 107 14.01 -4.89 -8.08
N LEU A 108 15.29 -5.27 -8.05
CA LEU A 108 16.36 -4.47 -7.45
C LEU A 108 16.80 -3.30 -8.35
N THR A 109 16.23 -3.17 -9.55
CA THR A 109 16.46 -2.03 -10.45
C THR A 109 15.61 -0.82 -10.03
N PRO A 110 15.96 0.42 -10.40
CA PRO A 110 15.12 1.60 -10.10
C PRO A 110 13.66 1.46 -10.59
N LEU A 111 13.47 0.88 -11.79
CA LEU A 111 12.13 0.61 -12.33
C LEU A 111 11.41 -0.47 -11.51
N GLY A 112 12.14 -1.52 -11.13
CA GLY A 112 11.66 -2.57 -10.26
C GLY A 112 11.19 -2.06 -8.90
N ARG A 113 12.03 -1.30 -8.20
CA ARG A 113 11.71 -0.70 -6.89
C ARG A 113 10.53 0.26 -6.98
N PHE A 114 10.45 1.06 -8.04
CA PHE A 114 9.30 1.91 -8.30
C PHE A 114 8.00 1.10 -8.41
N LEU A 115 8.00 0.05 -9.25
CA LEU A 115 6.83 -0.80 -9.47
C LEU A 115 6.45 -1.59 -8.21
N ASP A 116 7.42 -2.19 -7.54
CA ASP A 116 7.22 -2.88 -6.26
C ASP A 116 6.59 -1.94 -5.24
N GLY A 117 7.16 -0.75 -5.09
CA GLY A 117 6.70 0.27 -4.15
C GLY A 117 5.27 0.75 -4.40
N ILE A 118 4.91 1.09 -5.64
CA ILE A 118 3.54 1.56 -5.95
C ILE A 118 2.51 0.45 -5.80
N VAL A 119 2.84 -0.80 -6.17
CA VAL A 119 1.93 -1.94 -6.07
C VAL A 119 1.76 -2.37 -4.60
N ALA A 120 2.85 -2.41 -3.82
CA ALA A 120 2.83 -2.66 -2.38
C ALA A 120 1.96 -1.62 -1.66
N ARG A 121 2.12 -0.33 -2.01
CA ARG A 121 1.32 0.74 -1.40
C ARG A 121 -0.16 0.63 -1.78
N ALA A 122 -0.47 0.22 -3.01
CA ALA A 122 -1.84 -0.01 -3.46
C ALA A 122 -2.56 -1.13 -2.69
N ALA A 123 -1.83 -2.11 -2.16
CA ALA A 123 -2.41 -3.17 -1.32
C ALA A 123 -3.01 -2.63 -0.01
N ILE A 124 -2.45 -1.55 0.54
CA ILE A 124 -2.83 -1.00 1.86
C ILE A 124 -3.45 0.41 1.81
N SER A 125 -3.48 1.05 0.64
CA SER A 125 -3.97 2.42 0.49
C SER A 125 -4.92 2.53 -0.69
N ARG A 126 -6.17 2.95 -0.41
CA ARG A 126 -7.18 3.20 -1.45
C ARG A 126 -6.75 4.32 -2.41
N ASP A 127 -6.08 5.36 -1.92
CA ASP A 127 -5.57 6.44 -2.77
C ASP A 127 -4.51 5.90 -3.76
N ALA A 128 -3.58 5.07 -3.28
CA ALA A 128 -2.57 4.44 -4.13
C ALA A 128 -3.16 3.41 -5.10
N LEU A 129 -4.16 2.63 -4.66
CA LEU A 129 -4.89 1.69 -5.52
C LEU A 129 -5.56 2.40 -6.68
N ILE A 130 -6.22 3.53 -6.42
CA ILE A 130 -6.80 4.35 -7.48
C ILE A 130 -5.70 4.97 -8.35
N GLY A 131 -4.61 5.45 -7.75
CA GLY A 131 -3.44 5.96 -8.47
C GLY A 131 -2.78 4.91 -9.38
N LEU A 132 -2.88 3.63 -9.05
CA LEU A 132 -2.31 2.53 -9.83
C LEU A 132 -2.93 2.43 -11.23
N TYR A 133 -4.19 2.84 -11.40
CA TYR A 133 -4.82 2.93 -12.72
C TYR A 133 -4.11 3.91 -13.65
N HIS A 134 -3.70 5.07 -13.13
CA HIS A 134 -2.88 6.03 -13.86
C HIS A 134 -1.47 5.53 -14.06
N HIS A 135 -0.83 5.05 -12.99
CA HIS A 135 0.58 4.66 -13.05
C HIS A 135 0.80 3.43 -13.93
N CYS A 136 -0.08 2.42 -13.93
CA CYS A 136 0.14 1.21 -14.74
C CYS A 136 -0.49 1.28 -16.14
N TYR A 137 -1.55 2.07 -16.32
CA TYR A 137 -2.38 2.01 -17.54
C TYR A 137 -2.71 3.38 -18.15
N GLY A 138 -2.25 4.48 -17.55
CA GLY A 138 -2.53 5.84 -18.03
C GLY A 138 -3.97 6.30 -17.85
N PHE A 139 -4.77 5.61 -17.02
CA PHE A 139 -6.19 5.91 -16.86
C PHE A 139 -6.44 7.06 -15.88
N GLY A 140 -7.23 8.03 -16.33
CA GLY A 140 -7.73 9.11 -15.48
C GLY A 140 -8.97 8.69 -14.66
N PRO A 141 -9.47 9.60 -13.79
CA PRO A 141 -10.65 9.32 -12.97
C PRO A 141 -11.87 8.88 -13.78
N GLY A 142 -12.10 9.52 -14.94
CA GLY A 142 -13.23 9.20 -15.83
C GLY A 142 -13.13 7.79 -16.41
N ASP A 143 -11.93 7.39 -16.84
CA ASP A 143 -11.67 6.06 -17.38
C ASP A 143 -11.89 4.98 -16.31
N VAL A 144 -11.42 5.22 -15.08
CA VAL A 144 -11.63 4.30 -13.96
C VAL A 144 -13.11 4.16 -13.64
N ILE A 145 -13.87 5.27 -13.59
CA ILE A 145 -15.32 5.25 -13.35
C ILE A 145 -16.04 4.46 -14.45
N ALA A 146 -15.70 4.73 -15.71
CA ALA A 146 -16.28 4.03 -16.85
C ALA A 146 -15.94 2.54 -16.84
N LEU A 147 -14.67 2.19 -16.66
CA LEU A 147 -14.18 0.81 -16.59
C LEU A 147 -14.88 0.02 -15.48
N THR A 148 -14.99 0.61 -14.29
CA THR A 148 -15.54 -0.07 -13.11
C THR A 148 -17.06 0.01 -13.05
N GLY A 149 -17.72 0.79 -13.91
CA GLY A 149 -19.18 0.94 -13.92
C GLY A 149 -19.72 1.58 -12.63
N LEU A 150 -18.94 2.46 -12.00
CA LEU A 150 -19.34 3.16 -10.78
C LEU A 150 -20.29 4.33 -11.11
N ASN A 151 -21.21 4.63 -10.20
CA ASN A 151 -22.12 5.76 -10.31
C ASN A 151 -22.23 6.53 -8.98
N GLY A 152 -22.83 7.72 -9.04
CA GLY A 152 -23.19 8.51 -7.86
C GLY A 152 -22.01 8.89 -6.96
N SER A 153 -22.12 8.59 -5.66
CA SER A 153 -21.14 8.97 -4.64
C SER A 153 -19.78 8.28 -4.81
N GLU A 154 -19.75 7.06 -5.37
CA GLU A 154 -18.50 6.34 -5.59
C GLU A 154 -17.65 7.00 -6.68
N SER A 155 -18.28 7.53 -7.73
CA SER A 155 -17.59 8.29 -8.77
C SER A 155 -16.88 9.53 -8.18
N GLN A 156 -17.53 10.24 -7.25
CA GLN A 156 -16.93 11.40 -6.57
C GLN A 156 -15.75 10.99 -5.66
N ARG A 157 -15.80 9.80 -5.06
CA ARG A 157 -14.69 9.26 -4.26
C ARG A 157 -13.45 9.04 -5.12
N ILE A 158 -13.59 8.48 -6.32
CA ILE A 158 -12.47 8.29 -7.27
C ILE A 158 -11.72 9.60 -7.54
N TYR A 159 -12.42 10.70 -7.84
CA TYR A 159 -11.77 12.01 -8.02
C TYR A 159 -11.02 12.49 -6.78
N LYS A 160 -11.60 12.31 -5.58
CA LYS A 160 -10.94 12.66 -4.31
C LYS A 160 -9.71 11.79 -4.04
N ASN A 161 -9.77 10.50 -4.36
CA ASN A 161 -8.64 9.59 -4.23
C ASN A 161 -7.48 10.00 -5.14
N PHE A 162 -7.74 10.26 -6.42
CA PHE A 162 -6.74 10.78 -7.36
C PHE A 162 -6.11 12.09 -6.88
N ARG A 163 -6.93 13.02 -6.40
CA ARG A 163 -6.43 14.30 -5.87
C ARG A 163 -5.50 14.09 -4.69
N ARG A 164 -5.92 13.34 -3.66
CA ARG A 164 -5.10 13.07 -2.47
C ARG A 164 -3.80 12.35 -2.82
N TRP A 165 -3.87 11.41 -3.76
CA TRP A 165 -2.70 10.71 -4.28
C TRP A 165 -1.71 11.67 -4.94
N ARG A 166 -2.16 12.49 -5.89
CA ARG A 166 -1.33 13.47 -6.60
C ARG A 166 -0.75 14.54 -5.67
N ASP A 167 -1.57 15.08 -4.76
CA ASP A 167 -1.19 16.23 -3.95
C ASP A 167 -0.13 15.89 -2.88
N SER A 168 -0.13 14.64 -2.36
CA SER A 168 0.87 14.22 -1.35
C SER A 168 1.09 12.71 -1.22
N GLY A 169 0.15 11.88 -1.67
CA GLY A 169 0.23 10.43 -1.50
C GLY A 169 1.37 9.79 -2.27
N TRP A 170 1.57 10.22 -3.52
CA TRP A 170 2.63 9.73 -4.41
C TRP A 170 4.01 10.06 -3.87
N GLN A 171 4.25 11.32 -3.49
CA GLN A 171 5.56 11.74 -2.95
C GLN A 171 5.90 10.95 -1.69
N ARG A 172 4.96 10.83 -0.74
CA ARG A 172 5.16 10.03 0.47
C ARG A 172 5.47 8.56 0.15
N ALA A 173 4.83 7.98 -0.84
CA ALA A 173 5.13 6.61 -1.26
C ALA A 173 6.54 6.49 -1.84
N MET A 174 6.98 7.44 -2.66
CA MET A 174 8.34 7.46 -3.21
C MET A 174 9.40 7.63 -2.12
N ASP A 175 9.13 8.49 -1.14
CA ASP A 175 10.01 8.70 0.02
C ASP A 175 10.11 7.44 0.88
N GLU A 176 8.97 6.76 1.16
CA GLU A 176 8.93 5.49 1.90
C GLU A 176 9.70 4.37 1.18
N VAL A 177 9.67 4.35 -0.15
CA VAL A 177 10.41 3.37 -1.00
C VAL A 177 11.90 3.73 -1.08
N GLY A 178 12.28 4.97 -0.75
CA GLY A 178 13.64 5.47 -0.93
C GLY A 178 14.00 5.69 -2.40
N MET A 179 13.04 6.16 -3.20
CA MET A 179 13.27 6.61 -4.58
C MET A 179 13.82 8.04 -4.56
N THR A 180 14.98 8.25 -5.18
CA THR A 180 15.54 9.60 -5.30
C THR A 180 14.94 10.35 -6.49
N GLU A 181 14.92 11.68 -6.42
CA GLU A 181 14.47 12.54 -7.51
C GLU A 181 15.30 12.32 -8.80
N ALA A 182 16.60 12.03 -8.67
CA ALA A 182 17.46 11.68 -9.80
C ALA A 182 17.01 10.40 -10.50
N GLU A 183 16.67 9.35 -9.74
CA GLU A 183 16.17 8.08 -10.29
C GLU A 183 14.82 8.25 -10.97
N LEU A 184 13.91 9.03 -10.38
CA LEU A 184 12.60 9.32 -10.96
C LEU A 184 12.72 10.09 -12.30
N ASN A 185 13.67 11.02 -12.39
CA ASN A 185 13.96 11.77 -13.61
C ASN A 185 14.64 10.90 -14.67
N GLU A 186 15.49 9.95 -14.27
CA GLU A 186 16.06 8.96 -15.17
C GLU A 186 14.98 8.03 -15.75
N LEU A 187 14.06 7.53 -14.91
CA LEU A 187 12.94 6.71 -15.37
C LEU A 187 12.05 7.46 -16.36
N SER A 188 11.74 8.73 -16.07
CA SER A 188 10.97 9.60 -16.97
C SER A 188 11.71 9.82 -18.30
N SER A 189 13.02 10.07 -18.25
CA SER A 189 13.86 10.23 -19.45
C SER A 189 13.93 8.96 -20.29
N ARG A 190 14.01 7.78 -19.66
CA ARG A 190 14.00 6.48 -20.34
C ARG A 190 12.67 6.21 -21.02
N GLN A 191 11.56 6.56 -20.36
CA GLN A 191 10.21 6.46 -20.92
C GLN A 191 10.07 7.30 -22.21
N GLU A 192 10.60 8.53 -22.22
CA GLU A 192 10.55 9.42 -23.39
C GLU A 192 11.45 8.94 -24.53
N ARG A 193 12.70 8.52 -24.22
CA ARG A 193 13.68 8.13 -25.25
C ARG A 193 13.40 6.76 -25.87
N HIS A 194 12.90 5.81 -25.08
CA HIS A 194 12.73 4.41 -25.49
C HIS A 194 11.38 3.83 -25.02
N PRO A 195 10.24 4.40 -25.45
CA PRO A 195 8.92 4.08 -24.90
C PRO A 195 8.55 2.60 -25.05
N GLN A 196 8.85 1.99 -26.19
CA GLN A 196 8.52 0.58 -26.44
C GLN A 196 9.30 -0.38 -25.54
N ARG A 197 10.62 -0.15 -25.40
CA ARG A 197 11.47 -0.98 -24.53
C ARG A 197 11.10 -0.79 -23.05
N PHE A 198 10.84 0.46 -22.66
CA PHE A 198 10.43 0.80 -21.30
C PHE A 198 9.09 0.14 -20.94
N ASN A 199 8.09 0.22 -21.82
CA ASN A 199 6.80 -0.42 -21.59
C ASN A 199 6.88 -1.95 -21.59
N GLY A 200 7.71 -2.56 -22.45
CA GLY A 200 7.92 -4.02 -22.45
C GLY A 200 8.58 -4.52 -21.16
N GLU A 201 9.59 -3.80 -20.66
CA GLU A 201 10.20 -4.09 -19.36
C GLU A 201 9.19 -3.90 -18.22
N SER A 202 8.43 -2.80 -18.26
CA SER A 202 7.40 -2.49 -17.27
C SER A 202 6.30 -3.54 -17.24
N GLU A 203 5.80 -4.00 -18.39
CA GLU A 203 4.78 -5.05 -18.46
C GLU A 203 5.27 -6.37 -17.83
N ARG A 204 6.52 -6.76 -18.11
CA ARG A 204 7.13 -7.93 -17.49
C ARG A 204 7.17 -7.80 -15.96
N LEU A 205 7.65 -6.66 -15.44
CA LEU A 205 7.82 -6.42 -14.02
C LEU A 205 6.48 -6.23 -13.27
N ILE A 206 5.53 -5.52 -13.87
CA ILE A 206 4.18 -5.32 -13.32
C ILE A 206 3.50 -6.66 -13.11
N ARG A 207 3.60 -7.61 -14.06
CA ARG A 207 3.01 -8.94 -13.89
C ARG A 207 3.57 -9.69 -12.67
N PHE A 208 4.87 -9.57 -12.40
CA PHE A 208 5.48 -10.16 -11.21
C PHE A 208 4.99 -9.50 -9.91
N ALA A 209 5.04 -8.16 -9.85
CA ALA A 209 4.60 -7.41 -8.68
C ALA A 209 3.10 -7.63 -8.40
N GLN A 210 2.26 -7.55 -9.43
CA GLN A 210 0.82 -7.79 -9.32
C GLN A 210 0.52 -9.23 -8.88
N ALA A 211 1.21 -10.24 -9.42
CA ALA A 211 1.02 -11.63 -8.99
C ALA A 211 1.40 -11.84 -7.52
N HIS A 212 2.37 -11.09 -7.00
CA HIS A 212 2.77 -11.14 -5.59
C HIS A 212 1.77 -10.42 -4.69
N TYR A 213 1.46 -9.16 -4.96
CA TYR A 213 0.57 -8.34 -4.11
C TYR A 213 -0.92 -8.65 -4.29
N ARG A 214 -1.29 -9.39 -5.34
CA ARG A 214 -2.61 -10.00 -5.42
C ARG A 214 -2.76 -11.19 -4.46
N LYS A 215 -1.64 -11.83 -4.06
CA LYS A 215 -1.60 -13.01 -3.15
C LYS A 215 -1.49 -12.65 -1.67
N SER A 216 -1.26 -11.40 -1.30
CA SER A 216 -1.35 -10.97 0.10
C SER A 216 -2.82 -10.97 0.55
N GLU A 217 -3.21 -12.11 1.11
CA GLU A 217 -4.43 -12.59 1.76
C GLU A 217 -5.83 -12.04 1.36
N PRO A 218 -6.81 -12.92 1.01
CA PRO A 218 -6.76 -14.38 0.77
C PRO A 218 -7.09 -14.77 -0.68
N ASP A 219 -6.97 -16.08 -0.96
CA ASP A 219 -7.36 -16.84 -2.18
C ASP A 219 -8.81 -16.63 -2.69
N HIS A 220 -9.54 -15.64 -2.16
CA HIS A 220 -10.95 -15.38 -2.41
C HIS A 220 -11.24 -14.51 -3.64
N TYR A 221 -10.20 -14.05 -4.35
CA TYR A 221 -10.33 -13.15 -5.49
C TYR A 221 -9.80 -13.78 -6.79
N PRO A 222 -10.42 -14.88 -7.27
CA PRO A 222 -10.01 -15.55 -8.50
C PRO A 222 -10.19 -14.62 -9.70
N CYS A 223 -9.50 -14.89 -10.81
CA CYS A 223 -9.85 -14.26 -12.08
C CYS A 223 -11.23 -14.76 -12.47
N LEU A 224 -12.13 -13.85 -12.87
CA LEU A 224 -13.44 -14.23 -13.36
C LEU A 224 -13.43 -14.43 -14.87
N SER A 225 -14.23 -15.38 -15.34
CA SER A 225 -14.59 -15.49 -16.75
C SER A 225 -15.43 -14.29 -17.19
N ARG A 226 -15.50 -14.04 -18.50
CA ARG A 226 -16.31 -12.94 -19.05
C ARG A 226 -17.78 -12.98 -18.61
N PRO A 227 -18.49 -14.14 -18.62
CA PRO A 227 -19.88 -14.20 -18.16
C PRO A 227 -20.05 -13.80 -16.70
N GLN A 228 -19.11 -14.18 -15.83
CA GLN A 228 -19.14 -13.81 -14.40
C GLN A 228 -18.92 -12.30 -14.20
N TRP A 229 -18.04 -11.68 -14.99
CA TRP A 229 -17.93 -10.22 -15.02
C TRP A 229 -19.23 -9.57 -15.51
N GLU A 230 -19.79 -10.04 -16.63
CA GLU A 230 -21.05 -9.52 -17.19
C GLU A 230 -22.20 -9.58 -16.18
N GLU A 231 -22.32 -10.69 -15.45
CA GLU A 231 -23.27 -10.87 -14.37
C GLU A 231 -23.06 -9.83 -13.27
N MET A 232 -21.82 -9.67 -12.78
CA MET A 232 -21.48 -8.71 -11.72
C MET A 232 -21.78 -7.26 -12.11
N PHE A 233 -21.44 -6.87 -13.34
CA PHE A 233 -21.74 -5.53 -13.86
C PHE A 233 -23.24 -5.31 -14.04
N THR A 234 -23.98 -6.32 -14.50
CA THR A 234 -25.43 -6.23 -14.76
C THR A 234 -26.23 -6.19 -13.46
N GLN A 235 -25.89 -7.03 -12.50
CA GLN A 235 -26.55 -7.08 -11.20
C GLN A 235 -26.08 -5.97 -10.25
N GLY A 236 -24.96 -5.29 -10.57
CA GLY A 236 -24.49 -4.13 -9.81
C GLY A 236 -23.95 -4.47 -8.43
N TYR A 237 -23.25 -5.60 -8.27
CA TYR A 237 -22.54 -5.96 -7.02
C TYR A 237 -21.02 -5.93 -7.23
N GLY A 238 -20.23 -6.23 -6.19
CA GLY A 238 -18.78 -6.42 -6.31
C GLY A 238 -17.98 -5.17 -6.70
N TYR A 239 -18.43 -3.97 -6.29
CA TYR A 239 -17.76 -2.70 -6.60
C TYR A 239 -16.31 -2.66 -6.11
N ASP A 240 -16.06 -3.04 -4.86
CA ASP A 240 -14.72 -3.04 -4.29
C ASP A 240 -13.81 -4.07 -4.95
N TYR A 241 -14.36 -5.23 -5.28
CA TYR A 241 -13.67 -6.25 -6.06
C TYR A 241 -13.28 -5.72 -7.45
N ARG A 242 -14.19 -5.05 -8.18
CA ARG A 242 -13.88 -4.43 -9.48
C ARG A 242 -12.74 -3.42 -9.38
N ILE A 243 -12.80 -2.52 -8.40
CA ILE A 243 -11.80 -1.45 -8.24
C ILE A 243 -10.43 -2.04 -7.84
N TRP A 244 -10.42 -3.04 -6.97
CA TRP A 244 -9.17 -3.64 -6.51
C TRP A 244 -8.56 -4.59 -7.56
N HIS A 245 -9.37 -5.50 -8.07
CA HIS A 245 -8.91 -6.58 -8.93
C HIS A 245 -8.49 -6.08 -10.30
N LEU A 246 -9.26 -5.18 -10.91
CA LEU A 246 -8.94 -4.70 -12.26
C LEU A 246 -7.64 -3.88 -12.23
N ALA A 247 -7.37 -3.12 -11.17
CA ALA A 247 -6.10 -2.41 -11.01
C ALA A 247 -4.90 -3.39 -11.04
N LEU A 248 -5.03 -4.56 -10.43
CA LEU A 248 -3.96 -5.53 -10.25
C LEU A 248 -3.97 -6.68 -11.28
N CYS A 249 -4.88 -6.69 -12.26
CA CYS A 249 -4.95 -7.77 -13.24
C CYS A 249 -5.33 -7.23 -14.62
N LEU A 250 -4.33 -7.00 -15.46
CA LEU A 250 -4.52 -6.54 -16.83
C LEU A 250 -5.42 -7.47 -17.65
N ASP A 251 -5.27 -8.79 -17.52
CA ASP A 251 -6.06 -9.76 -18.27
C ASP A 251 -7.56 -9.66 -17.93
N CYS A 252 -7.89 -9.53 -16.63
CA CYS A 252 -9.27 -9.30 -16.20
C CYS A 252 -9.75 -7.90 -16.59
N MET A 253 -8.88 -6.87 -16.55
CA MET A 253 -9.21 -5.54 -17.04
C MET A 253 -9.60 -5.56 -18.51
N GLN A 254 -8.82 -6.21 -19.36
CA GLN A 254 -9.13 -6.36 -20.78
C GLN A 254 -10.40 -7.18 -21.02
N THR A 255 -10.67 -8.19 -20.18
CA THR A 255 -11.90 -8.99 -20.25
C THR A 255 -13.13 -8.17 -19.87
N ALA A 256 -13.03 -7.32 -18.84
CA ALA A 256 -14.13 -6.54 -18.29
C ALA A 256 -14.31 -5.15 -18.94
N TRP A 257 -13.32 -4.66 -19.69
CA TRP A 257 -13.25 -3.27 -20.17
C TRP A 257 -14.50 -2.77 -20.90
N ALA A 258 -15.10 -3.57 -21.77
CA ALA A 258 -16.29 -3.17 -22.52
C ALA A 258 -17.60 -3.26 -21.71
N LEU A 259 -17.56 -3.80 -20.49
CA LEU A 259 -18.77 -4.08 -19.69
C LEU A 259 -19.22 -2.88 -18.87
N GLY A 260 -18.28 -2.02 -18.44
CA GLY A 260 -18.56 -0.82 -17.66
C GLY A 260 -19.01 0.39 -18.51
N SER A 261 -18.63 0.43 -19.79
CA SER A 261 -18.79 1.60 -20.67
C SER A 261 -20.16 1.71 -21.36
N LYS A 262 -21.28 1.39 -20.70
CA LYS A 262 -22.63 1.50 -21.30
C LYS A 262 -22.96 2.96 -21.68
N GLY A 263 -22.55 3.39 -22.87
CA GLY A 263 -22.88 4.69 -23.48
C GLY A 263 -21.82 5.80 -23.36
N THR A 264 -20.65 5.54 -22.79
CA THR A 264 -19.51 6.49 -22.77
C THR A 264 -18.58 6.26 -23.97
N PRO A 265 -17.97 7.31 -24.55
CA PRO A 265 -16.98 7.14 -25.62
C PRO A 265 -15.90 6.16 -25.15
N ALA A 266 -15.54 5.23 -26.04
CA ALA A 266 -14.69 4.10 -25.71
C ALA A 266 -13.35 4.57 -25.11
N VAL A 267 -13.15 4.32 -23.81
CA VAL A 267 -11.81 4.26 -23.19
C VAL A 267 -10.99 3.32 -24.07
N ASP A 268 -9.76 3.61 -24.48
CA ASP A 268 -9.00 2.65 -25.30
C ASP A 268 -8.84 1.29 -24.60
N LYS A 269 -8.63 0.21 -25.39
CA LYS A 269 -8.40 -1.12 -24.82
C LYS A 269 -7.23 -1.06 -23.82
N PRO A 270 -7.41 -1.52 -22.57
CA PRO A 270 -6.39 -1.41 -21.55
C PRO A 270 -5.09 -2.09 -21.97
N ARG A 271 -3.99 -1.37 -21.78
CA ARG A 271 -2.62 -1.82 -22.01
C ARG A 271 -1.72 -1.22 -20.95
N VAL A 272 -0.55 -1.82 -20.75
CA VAL A 272 0.45 -1.22 -19.87
C VAL A 272 0.96 0.07 -20.51
N GLU A 273 0.79 1.16 -19.79
CA GLU A 273 1.29 2.48 -20.15
C GLU A 273 1.81 3.12 -18.87
N LEU A 274 3.06 2.79 -18.52
CA LEU A 274 3.61 3.19 -17.24
C LEU A 274 3.73 4.71 -17.16
N ARG A 275 3.20 5.34 -16.12
CA ARG A 275 3.39 6.76 -15.82
C ARG A 275 4.19 6.88 -14.53
N VAL A 276 5.40 7.44 -14.59
CA VAL A 276 6.25 7.59 -13.39
C VAL A 276 5.66 8.64 -12.45
N ARG A 277 5.18 9.76 -13.00
CA ARG A 277 4.59 10.88 -12.25
C ARG A 277 3.05 10.89 -12.34
N PRO A 278 2.35 11.37 -11.30
CA PRO A 278 0.89 11.51 -11.29
C PRO A 278 0.39 12.64 -12.20
#